data_AF-A0A4V5P9F2-F1
#
_entry.id   AF-A0A4V5P9F2-F1
#
_cell.length_a   1.000
_cell.length_b   1.000
_cell.length_c   1.000
_cell.angle_alpha   90.00
_cell.angle_beta   90.00
_cell.angle_gamma   90.00
#
_symmetry.space_group_name_H-M   'P 1'
#
loop_
_entity.id
_entity.type
_entity.pdbx_description
1 polymer ?
#
loop_
_entity_poly.entity_id
_entity_poly.type
_entity_poly.pdbx_seq_one_letter_code
_entity_poly.pdbx_strand_id
1 'polypeptide(L)'
;GKQDSHAVTPRFPKSKDEGWFLILGEVDKRELIALKRVGYVRNHHVVSISFYTPEVPGRYIYTLYFMSDCYLGLDQQYDIHLHVTPASVSAQADEISDALTDLKVK
;
A
#
# COMPACT_ATOMS: atom_id res chain seq x y z
N GLY A 1 -3.20 -19.08 -23.94
CA GLY A 1 -4.05 -19.90 -23.05
C GLY A 1 -4.80 -18.97 -22.12
N LYS A 2 -6.10 -19.17 -21.92
CA LYS A 2 -6.86 -18.48 -20.86
C LYS A 2 -6.22 -18.90 -19.52
N GLN A 3 -5.73 -17.94 -18.77
CA GLN A 3 -5.02 -18.16 -17.51
C GLN A 3 -5.98 -17.85 -16.36
N ASP A 4 -6.18 -18.81 -15.47
CA ASP A 4 -7.12 -18.73 -14.35
C ASP A 4 -6.59 -17.78 -13.27
N SER A 5 -7.39 -16.77 -12.92
CA SER A 5 -7.23 -15.91 -11.73
C SER A 5 -7.82 -16.55 -10.47
N HIS A 6 -8.31 -17.78 -10.59
CA HIS A 6 -9.11 -18.44 -9.58
C HIS A 6 -8.23 -19.04 -8.48
N ALA A 7 -8.57 -18.71 -7.24
CA ALA A 7 -7.97 -19.28 -6.06
C ALA A 7 -8.38 -20.75 -5.90
N VAL A 8 -7.41 -21.61 -5.57
CA VAL A 8 -7.68 -23.02 -5.30
C VAL A 8 -8.30 -23.17 -3.91
N THR A 9 -9.63 -23.22 -3.86
CA THR A 9 -10.40 -23.20 -2.60
C THR A 9 -11.41 -24.37 -2.57
N PRO A 10 -10.95 -25.63 -2.40
CA PRO A 10 -11.80 -26.82 -2.57
C PRO A 10 -12.95 -26.94 -1.57
N ARG A 11 -12.85 -26.26 -0.42
CA ARG A 11 -13.90 -26.23 0.61
C ARG A 11 -14.79 -24.98 0.52
N PHE A 12 -14.53 -24.08 -0.44
CA PHE A 12 -15.34 -22.89 -0.65
C PHE A 12 -16.39 -23.15 -1.74
N PRO A 13 -17.67 -22.88 -1.51
CA PRO A 13 -18.75 -23.34 -2.39
C PRO A 13 -18.88 -22.57 -3.70
N LYS A 14 -18.15 -21.46 -3.88
CA LYS A 14 -18.23 -20.58 -5.06
C LYS A 14 -16.86 -20.45 -5.70
N SER A 15 -16.82 -20.16 -7.00
CA SER A 15 -15.56 -19.71 -7.60
C SER A 15 -15.12 -18.40 -6.95
N LYS A 16 -13.82 -18.25 -6.74
CA LYS A 16 -13.21 -17.13 -6.05
C LYS A 16 -11.94 -16.76 -6.79
N ASP A 17 -11.79 -15.48 -7.13
CA ASP A 17 -10.53 -14.96 -7.63
C ASP A 17 -9.60 -14.63 -6.46
N GLU A 18 -8.30 -14.84 -6.68
CA GLU A 18 -7.27 -14.46 -5.73
C GLU A 18 -7.30 -12.95 -5.48
N GLY A 19 -7.28 -12.58 -4.21
CA GLY A 19 -7.24 -11.20 -3.76
C GLY A 19 -6.27 -11.02 -2.60
N TRP A 20 -5.76 -9.80 -2.49
CA TRP A 20 -4.81 -9.40 -1.48
C TRP A 20 -5.23 -8.06 -0.86
N PHE A 21 -4.91 -7.89 0.41
CA PHE A 21 -5.02 -6.64 1.12
C PHE A 21 -3.64 -6.10 1.42
N LEU A 22 -3.41 -4.86 1.01
CA LEU A 22 -2.25 -4.08 1.42
C LEU A 22 -2.72 -3.09 2.48
N ILE A 23 -2.27 -3.27 3.72
CA ILE A 23 -2.66 -2.43 4.86
C ILE A 23 -1.43 -1.79 5.44
N LEU A 24 -1.48 -0.47 5.62
CA LEU A 24 -0.48 0.28 6.37
C LEU A 24 -1.11 0.67 7.70
N GLY A 25 -0.46 0.32 8.81
CA GLY A 25 -0.96 0.60 10.15
C GLY A 25 0.15 1.02 11.12
N GLU A 26 -0.25 1.65 12.22
CA GLU A 26 0.62 1.95 13.35
C GLU A 26 0.22 1.06 14.53
N VAL A 27 1.09 0.10 14.89
CA VAL A 27 0.77 -0.95 15.87
C VAL A 27 0.58 -0.38 17.27
N ASP A 28 1.42 0.58 17.66
CA ASP A 28 1.40 1.18 19.00
C ASP A 28 0.09 1.91 19.30
N LYS A 29 -0.44 2.62 18.30
CA LYS A 29 -1.74 3.32 18.39
C LYS A 29 -2.92 2.45 18.02
N ARG A 30 -2.68 1.25 17.48
CA ARG A 30 -3.70 0.35 16.92
C ARG A 30 -4.53 1.04 15.84
N GLU A 31 -3.88 1.85 15.02
CA GLU A 31 -4.51 2.68 13.99
C GLU A 31 -4.25 2.13 12.59
N LEU A 32 -5.28 2.10 11.75
CA LEU A 32 -5.16 1.78 10.33
C LEU A 32 -4.98 3.09 9.56
N ILE A 33 -3.81 3.25 8.95
CA ILE A 33 -3.40 4.47 8.24
C ILE A 33 -3.92 4.45 6.80
N ALA A 34 -3.76 3.32 6.11
CA ALA A 34 -4.29 3.14 4.76
C ALA A 34 -4.59 1.67 4.45
N LEU A 35 -5.58 1.45 3.59
CA LEU A 35 -5.93 0.12 3.09
C LEU A 35 -6.15 0.19 1.58
N LYS A 36 -5.55 -0.75 0.86
CA LYS A 36 -5.77 -0.94 -0.56
C LYS A 36 -6.01 -2.40 -0.89
N ARG A 37 -7.10 -2.68 -1.59
CA ARG A 37 -7.39 -4.01 -2.12
C ARG A 37 -6.68 -4.19 -3.46
N VAL A 38 -6.02 -5.33 -3.61
CA VAL A 38 -5.27 -5.74 -4.79
C VAL A 38 -5.90 -7.03 -5.31
N GLY A 39 -6.12 -7.11 -6.62
CA GLY A 39 -6.62 -8.34 -7.25
C GLY A 39 -5.50 -9.38 -7.42
N TYR A 40 -5.74 -10.34 -8.30
CA TYR A 40 -4.78 -11.36 -8.68
C TYR A 40 -3.43 -10.77 -9.14
N VAL A 41 -2.33 -11.28 -8.56
CA VAL A 41 -0.95 -10.87 -8.87
C VAL A 41 -0.29 -11.96 -9.70
N ARG A 42 0.19 -11.62 -10.90
CA ARG A 42 0.84 -12.58 -11.83
C ARG A 42 2.33 -12.72 -11.57
N ASN A 43 3.13 -11.85 -12.19
CA ASN A 43 4.60 -11.87 -12.08
C ASN A 43 5.12 -10.67 -11.31
N HIS A 44 4.65 -9.49 -11.68
CA HIS A 44 5.03 -8.23 -11.07
C HIS A 44 3.81 -7.32 -11.06
N HIS A 45 3.59 -6.66 -9.94
CA HIS A 45 2.48 -5.74 -9.78
C HIS A 45 2.93 -4.56 -8.93
N VAL A 46 2.76 -3.35 -9.45
CA VAL A 46 3.08 -2.12 -8.72
C VAL A 46 1.79 -1.54 -8.17
N VAL A 47 1.76 -1.33 -6.86
CA VAL A 47 0.60 -0.78 -6.15
C VAL A 47 1.04 0.47 -5.43
N SER A 48 0.45 1.61 -5.80
CA SER A 48 0.62 2.85 -5.04
C SER A 48 -0.38 2.91 -3.88
N ILE A 49 0.09 3.21 -2.68
CA ILE A 49 -0.74 3.51 -1.50
C ILE A 49 -0.44 4.95 -1.08
N SER A 50 -1.49 5.71 -0.80
CA SER A 50 -1.37 7.12 -0.41
C SER A 50 -1.96 7.29 0.98
N PHE A 51 -1.27 8.05 1.81
CA PHE A 51 -1.68 8.36 3.18
C PHE A 51 -1.16 9.75 3.56
N TYR A 52 -1.75 10.32 4.60
CA TYR A 52 -1.29 11.60 5.15
C TYR A 52 -0.25 11.36 6.23
N THR A 53 0.82 12.15 6.20
CA THR A 53 1.80 12.16 7.28
C THR A 53 1.16 12.74 8.56
N PRO A 54 1.55 12.26 9.75
CA PRO A 54 1.15 12.87 11.02
C PRO A 54 1.48 14.37 11.09
N GLU A 55 0.70 15.12 11.87
CA GLU A 55 0.91 16.56 12.06
C GLU A 55 2.20 16.88 12.82
N VAL A 56 2.61 15.97 13.72
CA VAL A 56 3.79 16.15 14.56
C VAL A 56 5.01 15.60 13.84
N PRO A 57 6.07 16.40 13.64
CA PRO A 57 7.34 15.88 13.11
C PRO A 57 7.97 14.89 14.08
N GLY A 58 8.60 13.85 13.55
CA GLY A 58 9.20 12.82 14.38
C GLY A 58 9.51 11.52 13.63
N ARG A 59 10.00 10.54 14.38
CA ARG A 59 10.21 9.17 13.88
C ARG A 59 8.96 8.34 14.13
N TYR A 60 8.46 7.73 13.07
CA TYR A 60 7.31 6.84 13.09
C TYR A 60 7.71 5.49 12.52
N ILE A 61 7.21 4.42 13.14
CA ILE A 61 7.37 3.06 12.63
C ILE A 61 5.97 2.59 12.26
N TYR A 62 5.74 2.42 10.96
CA TYR A 62 4.52 1.84 10.44
C TYR A 62 4.77 0.41 10.03
N THR A 63 3.72 -0.39 10.07
CA THR A 63 3.76 -1.77 9.67
C THR A 63 2.89 -1.96 8.44
N LEU A 64 3.50 -2.46 7.37
CA LEU A 64 2.85 -2.86 6.13
C LEU A 64 2.49 -4.34 6.22
N TYR A 65 1.19 -4.63 6.13
CA TYR A 65 0.66 -5.97 6.03
C TYR A 65 0.26 -6.24 4.58
N PHE A 66 0.75 -7.36 4.04
CA PHE A 66 0.30 -7.91 2.77
C PHE A 66 -0.38 -9.24 3.04
N MET A 67 -1.71 -9.26 2.99
CA MET A 67 -2.52 -10.39 3.44
C MET A 67 -3.34 -10.99 2.32
N SER A 68 -3.44 -12.33 2.27
CA SER A 68 -4.28 -13.02 1.31
C SER A 68 -5.73 -13.08 1.79
N ASP A 69 -6.71 -12.92 0.89
CA ASP A 69 -8.12 -13.16 1.21
C ASP A 69 -8.57 -14.61 0.98
N CYS A 70 -7.70 -15.47 0.43
CA CYS A 70 -8.03 -16.85 0.06
C CYS A 70 -7.16 -17.92 0.74
N TYR A 71 -5.94 -17.58 1.17
CA TYR A 71 -4.98 -18.55 1.67
C TYR A 71 -4.47 -18.15 3.05
N LEU A 72 -4.48 -19.11 3.98
CA LEU A 72 -3.90 -18.92 5.30
C LEU A 72 -2.39 -19.16 5.26
N GLY A 73 -1.62 -18.34 5.97
CA GLY A 73 -0.17 -18.48 6.10
C GLY A 73 0.66 -17.85 4.98
N LEU A 74 0.02 -17.11 4.06
CA LEU A 74 0.71 -16.30 3.04
C LEU A 74 0.84 -14.83 3.43
N ASP A 75 0.36 -14.46 4.61
CA ASP A 75 0.39 -13.08 5.10
C ASP A 75 1.83 -12.68 5.45
N GLN A 76 2.23 -11.48 5.01
CA GLN A 76 3.55 -10.90 5.25
C GLN A 76 3.43 -9.59 6.00
N GLN A 77 4.41 -9.32 6.85
CA GLN A 77 4.49 -8.13 7.68
C GLN A 77 5.88 -7.48 7.52
N TYR A 78 5.91 -6.17 7.30
CA TYR A 78 7.13 -5.40 7.14
C TYR A 78 7.07 -4.08 7.90
N ASP A 79 8.12 -3.73 8.62
CA ASP A 79 8.21 -2.44 9.31
C ASP A 79 8.88 -1.39 8.43
N ILE A 80 8.20 -0.25 8.28
CA ILE A 80 8.59 0.92 7.51
C ILE A 80 8.91 2.04 8.48
N HIS A 81 10.15 2.50 8.44
CA HIS A 81 10.65 3.58 9.28
C HIS A 81 10.54 4.90 8.52
N LEU A 82 9.75 5.83 9.05
CA LEU A 82 9.51 7.15 8.48
C LEU A 82 10.05 8.23 9.42
N HIS A 83 10.73 9.21 8.84
CA HIS A 83 11.14 10.41 9.55
C HIS A 83 10.39 11.61 8.97
N VAL A 84 9.33 12.02 9.67
CA VAL A 84 8.50 13.16 9.30
C VAL A 84 9.23 14.44 9.70
N THR A 85 9.57 15.26 8.71
CA THR A 85 10.17 16.58 8.92
C THR A 85 9.08 17.65 9.02
N PRO A 86 9.34 18.79 9.71
CA PRO A 86 8.44 19.93 9.69
C PRO A 86 8.12 20.35 8.25
N ALA A 87 6.89 20.80 8.02
CA ALA A 87 6.50 21.37 6.73
C ALA A 87 7.42 22.55 6.40
N SER A 88 8.22 22.41 5.35
CA SER A 88 9.04 23.49 4.82
C SER A 88 8.38 24.06 3.57
N VAL A 89 8.13 25.37 3.58
CA VAL A 89 7.51 26.08 2.46
C VAL A 89 8.37 25.98 1.18
N SER A 90 9.69 25.80 1.34
CA SER A 90 10.63 25.60 0.22
C SER A 90 10.44 24.26 -0.49
N ALA A 91 10.26 23.16 0.25
CA ALA A 91 10.12 21.83 -0.38
C ALA A 91 8.81 21.69 -1.17
N GLN A 92 7.74 22.36 -0.71
CA GLN A 92 6.47 22.37 -1.40
C GLN A 92 6.52 23.19 -2.70
N ALA A 93 7.34 24.24 -2.76
CA ALA A 93 7.58 25.01 -3.97
C ALA A 93 8.37 24.22 -5.04
N ASP A 94 9.32 23.38 -4.61
CA ASP A 94 10.10 22.51 -5.50
C ASP A 94 9.22 21.40 -6.12
N GLU A 95 8.36 20.74 -5.34
CA GLU A 95 7.42 19.74 -5.89
C GLU A 95 6.38 20.35 -6.85
N ILE A 96 5.86 21.56 -6.54
CA ILE A 96 4.95 22.26 -7.45
C ILE A 96 5.68 22.66 -8.73
N SER A 97 6.94 23.10 -8.64
CA SER A 97 7.78 23.40 -9.80
C SER A 97 7.96 22.18 -10.69
N ASP A 98 8.34 21.03 -10.12
CA ASP A 98 8.57 19.79 -10.87
C ASP A 98 7.27 19.21 -11.47
N ALA A 99 6.15 19.29 -10.76
CA ALA A 99 4.86 18.89 -11.31
C ALA A 99 4.40 19.81 -12.48
N LEU A 100 4.75 21.09 -12.43
CA LEU A 100 4.42 22.05 -13.49
C LEU A 100 5.34 21.88 -14.72
N THR A 101 6.60 21.47 -14.54
CA THR A 101 7.51 21.21 -15.66
C THR A 101 7.09 19.96 -16.43
N ASP A 102 6.65 18.90 -15.75
CA ASP A 102 6.14 17.67 -16.40
C ASP A 102 4.87 17.91 -17.23
N LEU A 103 4.00 18.85 -16.80
CA LEU A 103 2.83 19.26 -17.58
C LEU A 103 3.15 20.11 -18.81
N LYS A 104 4.34 20.73 -18.86
CA LYS A 104 4.76 21.63 -19.94
C LYS A 104 5.54 20.91 -21.06
N VAL A 105 5.94 19.66 -20.82
CA VAL A 105 6.71 18.82 -21.77
C VAL A 105 5.78 17.89 -22.59
N LYS A 106 4.46 17.99 -22.42
CA LYS A 106 3.45 17.26 -23.19
C LYS A 106 2.61 18.19 -24.05
#